data_AF-M5G5B8-F1
#
_entry.id   AF-M5G5B8-F1
#
_cell.length_a   1.000
_cell.length_b   1.000
_cell.length_c   1.000
_cell.angle_alpha   90.00
_cell.angle_beta   90.00
_cell.angle_gamma   90.00
#
_symmetry.space_group_name_H-M   'P 1'
#
loop_
_entity.id
_entity.type
_entity.pdbx_description
1 polymer ?
#
loop_
_entity_poly.entity_id
_entity_poly.type
_entity_poly.pdbx_seq_one_letter_code
_entity_poly.pdbx_strand_id
1 'polypeptide(L)'
;RTWWETNPERSGWNRTFLSDEGADEYVRSYLGPPGESELAWVWNILPKGVLRSDMLRYLALLLEGGVYSDTDTICLKPISRWGRGAHLWPVEGGAEMYEGDEEESAAGLPPRGVIVGVEADVGTRPDWHDWWPRPLQIVQWTLAAPPHHPIMLDALRRIHAATAFAASWVVLQNATHPAGKPPHNRPWELRDAREEHGGPMSVMEWTGPGVFTDSVMSYLTWGTGCEGQCESAFVWPLLRGVERPVRLLDVTVLPVTGALP
;
A
#
# COMPACT_ATOMS: atom_id res chain seq x y z
N ARG A 1 20.64 8.38 -5.09
CA ARG A 1 21.92 7.94 -5.71
C ARG A 1 22.15 6.44 -5.51
N THR A 2 21.97 5.92 -4.29
CA THR A 2 22.06 4.48 -3.99
C THR A 2 21.19 3.60 -4.89
N TRP A 3 19.94 3.96 -5.17
CA TRP A 3 19.07 3.20 -6.10
C TRP A 3 19.71 2.91 -7.47
N TRP A 4 20.47 3.87 -7.98
CA TRP A 4 21.08 3.87 -9.31
C TRP A 4 22.36 3.05 -9.33
N GLU A 5 23.13 3.14 -8.25
CA GLU A 5 24.38 2.41 -8.04
C GLU A 5 24.09 0.93 -7.79
N THR A 6 23.08 0.65 -6.97
CA THR A 6 22.68 -0.70 -6.58
C THR A 6 21.90 -1.40 -7.70
N ASN A 7 21.14 -0.68 -8.54
CA ASN A 7 20.39 -1.22 -9.68
C ASN A 7 20.76 -0.45 -10.97
N PRO A 8 21.94 -0.70 -11.55
CA PRO A 8 22.40 0.00 -12.73
C PRO A 8 21.60 -0.41 -13.98
N GLU A 9 21.56 0.43 -15.03
CA GLU A 9 20.78 0.18 -16.25
C GLU A 9 21.12 -1.15 -16.93
N ARG A 10 22.38 -1.59 -16.86
CA ARG A 10 22.83 -2.91 -17.35
C ARG A 10 22.10 -4.09 -16.69
N SER A 11 21.39 -3.86 -15.58
CA SER A 11 20.54 -4.83 -14.91
C SER A 11 19.12 -4.88 -15.47
N GLY A 12 18.82 -4.13 -16.53
CA GLY A 12 17.54 -4.19 -17.27
C GLY A 12 16.43 -3.29 -16.72
N TRP A 13 16.72 -2.41 -15.76
CA TRP A 13 15.71 -1.51 -15.18
C TRP A 13 15.55 -0.24 -15.99
N ASN A 14 14.30 0.06 -16.40
CA ASN A 14 13.90 1.38 -16.83
C ASN A 14 13.46 2.22 -15.62
N ARG A 15 13.67 3.54 -15.67
CA ARG A 15 13.48 4.44 -14.54
C ARG A 15 12.64 5.63 -14.96
N THR A 16 11.58 5.87 -14.20
CA THR A 16 10.67 6.98 -14.42
C THR A 16 10.57 7.79 -13.15
N PHE A 17 10.71 9.09 -13.26
CA PHE A 17 10.40 10.04 -12.20
C PHE A 17 9.15 10.80 -12.62
N LEU A 18 8.11 10.75 -11.78
CA LEU A 18 6.86 11.47 -12.02
C LEU A 18 6.87 12.74 -11.17
N SER A 19 6.98 13.91 -11.82
CA SER A 19 6.68 15.19 -11.17
C SER A 19 5.17 15.32 -10.91
N ASP A 20 4.74 16.36 -10.22
CA ASP A 20 3.31 16.60 -10.01
C ASP A 20 2.55 16.73 -11.35
N GLU A 21 3.09 17.46 -12.34
CA GLU A 21 2.48 17.52 -13.67
C GLU A 21 2.56 16.18 -14.40
N GLY A 22 3.72 15.50 -14.36
CA GLY A 22 3.91 14.22 -15.03
C GLY A 22 3.01 13.12 -14.46
N ALA A 23 2.76 13.13 -13.15
CA ALA A 23 1.82 12.23 -12.49
C ALA A 23 0.38 12.49 -12.95
N ASP A 24 -0.04 13.75 -13.06
CA ASP A 24 -1.37 14.09 -13.53
C ASP A 24 -1.58 13.72 -15.01
N GLU A 25 -0.60 13.97 -15.87
CA GLU A 25 -0.60 13.52 -17.27
C GLU A 25 -0.64 11.99 -17.38
N TYR A 26 0.18 11.31 -16.58
CA TYR A 26 0.22 9.85 -16.50
C TYR A 26 -1.16 9.29 -16.14
N VAL A 27 -1.75 9.74 -15.03
CA VAL A 27 -3.05 9.24 -14.57
C VAL A 27 -4.14 9.53 -15.61
N ARG A 28 -4.15 10.71 -16.23
CA ARG A 28 -5.13 11.06 -17.28
C ARG A 28 -4.99 10.23 -18.54
N SER A 29 -3.78 9.80 -18.90
CA SER A 29 -3.56 8.92 -20.05
C SER A 29 -4.22 7.55 -19.89
N TYR A 30 -4.34 7.05 -18.66
CA TYR A 30 -4.97 5.77 -18.35
C TYR A 30 -6.45 5.89 -17.97
N LEU A 31 -6.79 6.88 -17.14
CA LEU A 31 -8.12 6.99 -16.53
C LEU A 31 -9.06 7.98 -17.23
N GLY A 32 -8.52 8.79 -18.16
CA GLY A 32 -9.27 9.84 -18.85
C GLY A 32 -9.49 11.12 -18.01
N PRO A 33 -10.32 12.05 -18.50
CA PRO A 33 -10.63 13.29 -17.80
C PRO A 33 -11.48 13.03 -16.52
N PRO A 34 -11.61 14.03 -15.62
CA PRO A 34 -12.45 13.91 -14.44
C PRO A 34 -13.88 13.46 -14.78
N GLY A 35 -14.34 12.38 -14.14
CA GLY A 35 -15.68 11.80 -14.35
C GLY A 35 -15.77 10.71 -15.41
N GLU A 36 -14.69 10.41 -16.14
CA GLU A 36 -14.64 9.29 -17.11
C GLU A 36 -14.69 7.93 -16.38
N SER A 37 -14.06 7.85 -15.21
CA SER A 37 -14.09 6.69 -14.33
C SER A 37 -14.15 7.10 -12.87
N GLU A 38 -14.56 6.16 -12.02
CA GLU A 38 -14.56 6.35 -10.56
C GLU A 38 -13.16 6.70 -10.02
N LEU A 39 -12.10 6.09 -10.58
CA LEU A 39 -10.72 6.42 -10.18
C LEU A 39 -10.28 7.78 -10.73
N ALA A 40 -10.72 8.21 -11.92
CA ALA A 40 -10.48 9.58 -12.40
C ALA A 40 -11.18 10.62 -11.50
N TRP A 41 -12.39 10.30 -11.03
CA TRP A 41 -13.09 11.13 -10.04
C TRP A 41 -12.31 11.24 -8.73
N VAL A 42 -11.83 10.11 -8.18
CA VAL A 42 -11.00 10.09 -6.96
C VAL A 42 -9.75 10.94 -7.15
N TRP A 43 -8.96 10.71 -8.20
CA TRP A 43 -7.73 11.46 -8.46
C TRP A 43 -7.95 12.98 -8.45
N ASN A 44 -9.02 13.42 -9.14
CA ASN A 44 -9.35 14.82 -9.26
C ASN A 44 -9.79 15.45 -7.93
N ILE A 45 -10.50 14.68 -7.09
CA ILE A 45 -11.09 15.20 -5.86
C ILE A 45 -10.16 15.11 -4.64
N LEU A 46 -9.12 14.25 -4.69
CA LEU A 46 -8.11 14.17 -3.65
C LEU A 46 -7.42 15.54 -3.50
N PRO A 47 -7.44 16.14 -2.30
CA PRO A 47 -7.14 17.56 -2.14
C PRO A 47 -5.66 17.91 -1.98
N LYS A 48 -4.79 16.92 -1.76
CA LYS A 48 -3.37 17.16 -1.42
C LYS A 48 -2.46 16.25 -2.24
N GLY A 49 -1.26 16.76 -2.52
CA GLY A 49 -0.20 16.01 -3.21
C GLY A 49 0.15 14.69 -2.50
N VAL A 50 0.17 14.66 -1.17
CA VAL A 50 0.44 13.41 -0.41
C VAL A 50 -0.60 12.33 -0.68
N LEU A 51 -1.90 12.67 -0.64
CA LEU A 51 -2.98 11.73 -0.91
C LEU A 51 -2.92 11.22 -2.36
N ARG A 52 -2.58 12.11 -3.30
CA ARG A 52 -2.37 11.75 -4.71
C ARG A 52 -1.14 10.85 -4.89
N SER A 53 -0.03 11.13 -4.23
CA SER A 53 1.19 10.30 -4.27
C SER A 53 0.94 8.89 -3.72
N ASP A 54 0.20 8.79 -2.63
CA ASP A 54 -0.27 7.51 -2.08
C ASP A 54 -1.16 6.75 -3.06
N MET A 55 -2.11 7.40 -3.74
CA MET A 55 -2.91 6.73 -4.77
C MET A 55 -2.06 6.32 -5.99
N LEU A 56 -1.14 7.20 -6.42
CA LEU A 56 -0.33 7.02 -7.62
C LEU A 56 0.56 5.78 -7.53
N ARG A 57 1.17 5.51 -6.37
CA ARG A 57 2.06 4.35 -6.21
C ARG A 57 1.32 3.03 -6.41
N TYR A 58 0.07 2.92 -5.95
CA TYR A 58 -0.74 1.72 -6.16
C TYR A 58 -1.24 1.63 -7.59
N LEU A 59 -1.65 2.75 -8.19
CA LEU A 59 -2.11 2.79 -9.58
C LEU A 59 -1.01 2.43 -10.57
N ALA A 60 0.18 3.00 -10.42
CA ALA A 60 1.33 2.69 -11.26
C ALA A 60 1.70 1.21 -11.18
N LEU A 61 1.76 0.65 -9.97
CA LEU A 61 2.04 -0.78 -9.80
C LEU A 61 0.90 -1.68 -10.29
N LEU A 62 -0.36 -1.24 -10.20
CA LEU A 62 -1.47 -1.98 -10.79
C LEU A 62 -1.36 -2.04 -12.32
N LEU A 63 -0.97 -0.94 -12.97
CA LEU A 63 -0.96 -0.84 -14.43
C LEU A 63 0.31 -1.42 -15.06
N GLU A 64 1.47 -1.18 -14.46
CA GLU A 64 2.78 -1.53 -15.04
C GLU A 64 3.54 -2.58 -14.23
N GLY A 65 3.21 -2.73 -12.94
CA GLY A 65 4.03 -3.47 -12.00
C GLY A 65 5.40 -2.82 -11.81
N GLY A 66 6.39 -3.62 -11.44
CA GLY A 66 7.74 -3.17 -11.19
C GLY A 66 7.95 -2.75 -9.73
N VAL A 67 8.69 -1.66 -9.51
CA VAL A 67 9.09 -1.18 -8.19
C VAL A 67 8.76 0.30 -8.05
N TYR A 68 8.02 0.64 -7.00
CA TYR A 68 7.87 2.01 -6.54
C TYR A 68 8.81 2.28 -5.37
N SER A 69 9.38 3.47 -5.31
CA SER A 69 10.08 3.95 -4.13
C SER A 69 9.98 5.46 -3.97
N ASP A 70 9.74 5.93 -2.74
CA ASP A 70 9.76 7.36 -2.41
C ASP A 70 11.16 7.93 -2.66
N THR A 71 11.20 9.22 -3.04
CA THR A 71 12.40 9.88 -3.56
C THR A 71 13.52 10.05 -2.52
N ASP A 72 13.17 10.00 -1.25
CA ASP A 72 14.04 10.16 -0.08
C ASP A 72 14.50 8.81 0.53
N THR A 73 14.17 7.69 -0.12
CA THR A 73 14.62 6.35 0.29
C THR A 73 16.00 6.00 -0.26
N ILE A 74 16.69 5.08 0.41
CA ILE A 74 17.97 4.52 -0.07
C ILE A 74 17.88 3.02 -0.33
N CYS A 75 18.46 2.58 -1.46
CA CYS A 75 18.52 1.17 -1.82
C CYS A 75 19.73 0.49 -1.20
N LEU A 76 19.54 -0.23 -0.10
CA LEU A 76 20.60 -0.95 0.60
C LEU A 76 21.04 -2.24 -0.14
N LYS A 77 20.10 -2.88 -0.84
CA LYS A 77 20.34 -4.13 -1.58
C LYS A 77 19.67 -4.09 -2.94
N PRO A 78 20.27 -4.68 -3.99
CA PRO A 78 19.66 -4.71 -5.32
C PRO A 78 18.34 -5.44 -5.28
N ILE A 79 17.39 -5.01 -6.13
CA ILE A 79 16.04 -5.58 -6.22
C ILE A 79 16.11 -7.09 -6.47
N SER A 80 17.09 -7.54 -7.26
CA SER A 80 17.37 -8.98 -7.53
C SER A 80 17.79 -9.81 -6.30
N ARG A 81 17.94 -9.18 -5.14
CA ARG A 81 18.21 -9.83 -3.84
C ARG A 81 17.07 -9.71 -2.86
N TRP A 82 16.01 -8.99 -3.18
CA TRP A 82 14.85 -8.89 -2.31
C TRP A 82 14.16 -10.25 -2.22
N GLY A 83 13.77 -10.65 -1.02
CA GLY A 83 13.15 -11.96 -0.77
C GLY A 83 14.07 -13.18 -0.86
N ARG A 84 15.37 -13.03 -1.19
CA ARG A 84 16.30 -14.17 -1.19
C ARG A 84 16.34 -14.85 0.18
N GLY A 85 16.16 -16.17 0.20
CA GLY A 85 16.16 -16.97 1.42
C GLY A 85 14.92 -16.76 2.29
N ALA A 86 13.80 -16.34 1.69
CA ALA A 86 12.53 -16.26 2.40
C ALA A 86 12.11 -17.64 2.90
N HIS A 87 11.68 -17.68 4.16
CA HIS A 87 11.07 -18.87 4.75
C HIS A 87 9.63 -18.96 4.27
N LEU A 88 9.26 -20.13 3.75
CA LEU A 88 7.87 -20.41 3.43
C LEU A 88 7.10 -20.55 4.75
N TRP A 89 6.00 -19.83 4.87
CA TRP A 89 5.11 -19.97 6.02
C TRP A 89 4.50 -21.39 6.02
N PRO A 90 4.47 -22.12 7.16
CA PRO A 90 4.29 -23.57 7.16
C PRO A 90 2.93 -24.01 6.62
N VAL A 91 3.01 -25.02 5.75
CA VAL A 91 1.94 -25.65 4.99
C VAL A 91 1.43 -26.90 5.72
N GLU A 92 0.97 -26.77 6.96
CA GLU A 92 0.03 -27.77 7.50
C GLU A 92 -1.39 -27.25 7.20
N GLY A 93 -1.88 -27.48 5.98
CA GLY A 93 -3.28 -27.22 5.63
C GLY A 93 -3.62 -26.43 4.35
N GLY A 94 -2.71 -26.30 3.38
CA GLY A 94 -3.14 -26.02 1.99
C GLY A 94 -3.15 -24.57 1.51
N ALA A 95 -2.02 -23.88 1.57
CA ALA A 95 -1.73 -22.89 0.52
C ALA A 95 -0.97 -23.64 -0.60
N GLU A 96 -1.57 -23.75 -1.79
CA GLU A 96 -0.84 -24.27 -2.96
C GLU A 96 0.37 -23.37 -3.22
N MET A 97 1.55 -24.00 -3.27
CA MET A 97 2.78 -23.32 -3.64
C MET A 97 2.68 -22.89 -5.11
N TYR A 98 3.13 -21.68 -5.43
CA TYR A 98 3.30 -21.31 -6.84
C TYR A 98 4.42 -22.14 -7.46
N GLU A 99 4.17 -22.66 -8.66
CA GLU A 99 5.15 -23.45 -9.41
C GLU A 99 6.44 -22.64 -9.60
N GLY A 100 7.57 -23.22 -9.16
CA GLY A 100 8.90 -22.62 -9.25
C GLY A 100 9.38 -21.90 -7.99
N ASP A 101 8.56 -21.69 -6.96
CA ASP A 101 8.97 -20.94 -5.75
C ASP A 101 10.12 -21.60 -4.98
N GLU A 102 10.12 -22.93 -4.86
CA GLU A 102 11.22 -23.67 -4.24
C GLU A 102 12.49 -23.62 -5.09
N GLU A 103 12.38 -23.79 -6.40
CA GLU A 103 13.51 -23.73 -7.33
C GLU A 103 14.11 -22.32 -7.40
N GLU A 104 13.27 -21.29 -7.42
CA GLU A 104 13.68 -19.90 -7.40
C GLU A 104 14.33 -19.54 -6.07
N SER A 105 13.73 -19.93 -4.95
CA SER A 105 14.33 -19.71 -3.64
C SER A 105 15.68 -20.45 -3.52
N ALA A 106 15.77 -21.70 -4.01
CA ALA A 106 17.00 -22.50 -4.04
C ALA A 106 18.07 -21.92 -4.97
N ALA A 107 17.67 -21.36 -6.12
CA ALA A 107 18.55 -20.62 -7.04
C ALA A 107 18.85 -19.19 -6.56
N GLY A 108 18.18 -18.74 -5.49
CA GLY A 108 18.20 -17.38 -4.99
C GLY A 108 17.62 -16.35 -5.95
N LEU A 109 16.75 -16.70 -6.88
CA LEU A 109 16.07 -15.72 -7.72
C LEU A 109 15.12 -14.84 -6.87
N PRO A 110 14.86 -13.58 -7.29
CA PRO A 110 13.85 -12.76 -6.61
C PRO A 110 12.46 -13.41 -6.78
N PRO A 111 11.57 -13.27 -5.78
CA PRO A 111 10.25 -13.91 -5.82
C PRO A 111 9.38 -13.30 -6.93
N ARG A 112 8.57 -14.16 -7.56
CA ARG A 112 7.53 -13.74 -8.51
C ARG A 112 6.25 -13.40 -7.73
N GLY A 113 6.00 -12.11 -7.57
CA GLY A 113 4.79 -11.63 -6.92
C GLY A 113 5.03 -10.31 -6.18
N VAL A 114 4.27 -10.06 -5.12
CA VAL A 114 4.36 -8.81 -4.36
C VAL A 114 5.47 -8.90 -3.33
N ILE A 115 6.31 -7.87 -3.26
CA ILE A 115 7.31 -7.71 -2.20
C ILE A 115 6.97 -6.47 -1.40
N VAL A 116 6.71 -6.68 -0.11
CA VAL A 116 6.42 -5.63 0.86
C VAL A 116 7.28 -5.80 2.10
N GLY A 117 7.41 -4.77 2.92
CA GLY A 117 8.10 -4.84 4.20
C GLY A 117 7.20 -4.48 5.37
N VAL A 118 7.51 -4.98 6.56
CA VAL A 118 6.87 -4.50 7.80
C VAL A 118 7.41 -3.12 8.13
N GLU A 119 6.53 -2.13 8.25
CA GLU A 119 6.87 -0.77 8.69
C GLU A 119 6.99 -0.69 10.20
N ALA A 120 5.98 -1.21 10.88
CA ALA A 120 5.87 -1.16 12.32
C ALA A 120 5.33 -2.50 12.83
N ASP A 121 5.97 -3.00 13.88
CA ASP A 121 5.42 -4.00 14.80
C ASP A 121 5.47 -3.38 16.19
N VAL A 122 4.32 -2.93 16.68
CA VAL A 122 4.25 -2.15 17.93
C VAL A 122 4.30 -3.06 19.17
N GLY A 123 4.29 -4.39 18.99
CA GLY A 123 4.43 -5.37 20.05
C GLY A 123 3.33 -5.26 21.12
N THR A 124 3.69 -4.74 22.29
CA THR A 124 2.80 -4.56 23.46
C THR A 124 2.63 -3.10 23.86
N ARG A 125 3.12 -2.17 23.02
CA ARG A 125 3.02 -0.73 23.26
C ARG A 125 1.55 -0.32 23.39
N PRO A 126 1.10 0.35 24.47
CA PRO A 126 -0.31 0.67 24.67
C PRO A 126 -0.80 1.91 23.90
N ASP A 127 0.08 2.87 23.63
CA ASP A 127 -0.19 4.14 22.94
C ASP A 127 0.03 4.04 21.41
N TRP A 128 0.08 2.84 20.85
CA TRP A 128 0.39 2.64 19.43
C TRP A 128 -0.59 3.35 18.48
N HIS A 129 -1.86 3.44 18.87
CA HIS A 129 -2.96 4.00 18.08
C HIS A 129 -2.84 5.52 17.88
N ASP A 130 -2.02 6.21 18.68
CA ASP A 130 -1.71 7.63 18.49
C ASP A 130 -0.76 7.87 17.30
N TRP A 131 -0.06 6.82 16.84
CA TRP A 131 1.05 6.93 15.88
C TRP A 131 0.84 6.09 14.62
N TRP A 132 0.21 4.93 14.74
CA TRP A 132 -0.03 4.01 13.63
C TRP A 132 -1.50 3.62 13.53
N PRO A 133 -2.08 3.58 12.31
CA PRO A 133 -3.42 3.07 12.09
C PRO A 133 -3.57 1.59 12.46
N ARG A 134 -2.49 0.79 12.39
CA ARG A 134 -2.52 -0.66 12.68
C ARG A 134 -1.37 -1.05 13.63
N PRO A 135 -1.58 -2.04 14.51
CA PRO A 135 -0.52 -2.52 15.41
C PRO A 135 0.61 -3.25 14.68
N LEU A 136 0.31 -3.82 13.52
CA LEU A 136 1.28 -4.28 12.54
C LEU A 136 0.96 -3.58 11.22
N GLN A 137 1.93 -2.87 10.66
CA GLN A 137 1.77 -2.02 9.48
C GLN A 137 2.75 -2.42 8.40
N ILE A 138 2.31 -2.36 7.14
CA ILE A 138 3.13 -2.63 5.97
C ILE A 138 3.65 -1.31 5.37
N VAL A 139 4.94 -1.30 5.03
CA VAL A 139 5.60 -0.17 4.36
C VAL A 139 4.94 0.11 3.02
N GLN A 140 4.64 1.38 2.80
CA GLN A 140 4.12 1.87 1.53
C GLN A 140 5.09 2.75 0.75
N TRP A 141 6.26 3.08 1.28
CA TRP A 141 7.24 3.95 0.59
C TRP A 141 8.21 3.21 -0.31
N THR A 142 8.30 1.87 -0.21
CA THR A 142 9.03 1.03 -1.17
C THR A 142 8.32 -0.30 -1.30
N LEU A 143 7.87 -0.63 -2.50
CA LEU A 143 7.12 -1.86 -2.77
C LEU A 143 7.35 -2.34 -4.20
N ALA A 144 7.22 -3.65 -4.40
CA ALA A 144 7.28 -4.28 -5.73
C ALA A 144 6.04 -5.14 -5.97
N ALA A 145 5.55 -5.17 -7.21
CA ALA A 145 4.42 -6.01 -7.59
C ALA A 145 4.45 -6.33 -9.09
N PRO A 146 3.87 -7.47 -9.52
CA PRO A 146 3.49 -7.65 -10.91
C PRO A 146 2.29 -6.74 -11.25
N PRO A 147 2.11 -6.37 -12.53
CA PRO A 147 0.91 -5.66 -12.94
C PRO A 147 -0.34 -6.48 -12.63
N HIS A 148 -1.45 -5.79 -12.39
CA HIS A 148 -2.79 -6.36 -12.14
C HIS A 148 -2.95 -7.15 -10.84
N HIS A 149 -2.01 -7.06 -9.90
CA HIS A 149 -2.09 -7.79 -8.64
C HIS A 149 -3.30 -7.34 -7.78
N PRO A 150 -4.11 -8.26 -7.20
CA PRO A 150 -5.31 -7.92 -6.42
C PRO A 150 -5.08 -6.98 -5.24
N ILE A 151 -3.92 -7.03 -4.60
CA ILE A 151 -3.54 -6.09 -3.52
C ILE A 151 -3.59 -4.63 -4.01
N MET A 152 -3.07 -4.31 -5.20
CA MET A 152 -3.08 -2.92 -5.68
C MET A 152 -4.49 -2.48 -6.05
N LEU A 153 -5.29 -3.38 -6.61
CA LEU A 153 -6.69 -3.13 -6.95
C LEU A 153 -7.52 -2.88 -5.68
N ASP A 154 -7.36 -3.69 -4.64
CA ASP A 154 -8.10 -3.54 -3.39
C ASP A 154 -7.65 -2.30 -2.61
N ALA A 155 -6.37 -1.93 -2.63
CA ALA A 155 -5.90 -0.64 -2.11
C ALA A 155 -6.61 0.54 -2.80
N LEU A 156 -6.68 0.56 -4.13
CA LEU A 156 -7.39 1.61 -4.88
C LEU A 156 -8.89 1.61 -4.61
N ARG A 157 -9.51 0.43 -4.47
CA ARG A 157 -10.93 0.29 -4.08
C ARG A 157 -11.20 0.87 -2.69
N ARG A 158 -10.29 0.65 -1.74
CA ARG A 158 -10.37 1.23 -0.38
C ARG A 158 -10.19 2.74 -0.38
N ILE A 159 -9.25 3.25 -1.17
CA ILE A 159 -9.07 4.70 -1.38
C ILE A 159 -10.34 5.31 -1.96
N HIS A 160 -10.95 4.68 -2.96
CA HIS A 160 -12.23 5.13 -3.53
C HIS A 160 -13.32 5.20 -2.46
N ALA A 161 -13.49 4.13 -1.66
CA ALA A 161 -14.49 4.09 -0.59
C ALA A 161 -14.24 5.17 0.48
N ALA A 162 -12.99 5.35 0.91
CA ALA A 162 -12.60 6.41 1.86
C ALA A 162 -12.88 7.81 1.29
N THR A 163 -12.58 8.02 0.01
CA THR A 163 -12.85 9.29 -0.69
C THR A 163 -14.34 9.58 -0.81
N ALA A 164 -15.15 8.57 -1.15
CA ALA A 164 -16.61 8.69 -1.19
C ALA A 164 -17.21 8.98 0.19
N PHE A 165 -16.68 8.35 1.24
CA PHE A 165 -17.06 8.65 2.62
C PHE A 165 -16.71 10.08 3.01
N ALA A 166 -15.47 10.53 2.75
CA ALA A 166 -15.03 11.88 3.05
C ALA A 166 -15.87 12.94 2.29
N ALA A 167 -16.19 12.69 1.01
CA ALA A 167 -17.03 13.56 0.22
C ALA A 167 -18.46 13.65 0.78
N SER A 168 -19.04 12.51 1.15
CA SER A 168 -20.37 12.44 1.77
C SER A 168 -20.40 13.16 3.12
N TRP A 169 -19.34 13.02 3.91
CA TRP A 169 -19.21 13.68 5.20
C TRP A 169 -19.20 15.21 5.07
N VAL A 170 -18.49 15.77 4.07
CA VAL A 170 -18.50 17.21 3.78
C VAL A 170 -19.91 17.70 3.44
N VAL A 171 -20.66 16.95 2.63
CA VAL A 171 -22.06 17.28 2.29
C VAL A 171 -22.94 17.33 3.53
N LEU A 172 -22.82 16.35 4.43
CA LEU A 172 -23.61 16.27 5.66
C LEU A 172 -23.27 17.38 6.66
N GLN A 173 -21.99 17.72 6.82
CA GLN A 173 -21.58 18.85 7.67
C GLN A 173 -22.20 20.15 7.16
N ASN A 174 -22.12 20.40 5.84
CA ASN A 174 -22.73 21.58 5.22
C ASN A 174 -24.25 21.65 5.43
N ALA A 175 -24.96 20.51 5.35
CA ALA A 175 -26.42 20.46 5.52
C ALA A 175 -26.89 20.68 6.97
N THR A 176 -26.06 20.32 7.96
CA THR A 176 -26.43 20.36 9.38
C THR A 176 -25.98 21.63 10.10
N HIS A 177 -25.21 22.49 9.45
CA HIS A 177 -24.76 23.75 10.04
C HIS A 177 -25.89 24.81 10.14
N PRO A 178 -26.14 25.39 11.34
CA PRO A 178 -27.14 26.43 11.53
C PRO A 178 -26.81 27.70 10.72
N ALA A 179 -27.81 28.24 10.02
CA ALA A 179 -27.68 29.52 9.32
C ALA A 179 -27.25 30.64 10.29
N GLY A 180 -26.22 31.39 9.93
CA GLY A 180 -25.81 32.63 10.63
C GLY A 180 -24.75 32.50 11.73
N LYS A 181 -24.24 31.30 12.06
CA LYS A 181 -23.05 31.18 12.92
C LYS A 181 -21.76 31.28 12.09
N PRO A 182 -20.80 32.16 12.46
CA PRO A 182 -19.49 32.16 11.82
C PRO A 182 -18.84 30.80 12.07
N PRO A 183 -18.25 30.18 11.05
CA PRO A 183 -17.67 28.87 11.19
C PRO A 183 -16.38 28.92 11.98
N HIS A 184 -16.40 28.34 13.17
CA HIS A 184 -15.17 27.92 13.82
C HIS A 184 -14.87 26.52 13.28
N ASN A 185 -13.77 26.37 12.53
CA ASN A 185 -13.28 25.13 11.89
C ASN A 185 -14.29 24.43 10.95
N ARG A 186 -14.49 24.94 9.74
CA ARG A 186 -15.30 24.25 8.73
C ARG A 186 -14.42 23.45 7.76
N PRO A 187 -14.79 22.20 7.51
CA PRO A 187 -14.40 21.45 6.34
C PRO A 187 -15.55 21.47 5.31
N TRP A 188 -15.76 22.64 4.69
CA TRP A 188 -16.76 22.81 3.61
C TRP A 188 -16.24 22.27 2.26
N GLU A 189 -14.94 22.02 2.17
CA GLU A 189 -14.24 21.47 1.02
C GLU A 189 -13.47 20.23 1.48
N LEU A 190 -13.32 19.25 0.58
CA LEU A 190 -12.55 18.04 0.85
C LEU A 190 -11.12 18.32 1.30
N ARG A 191 -10.54 19.46 0.90
CA ARG A 191 -9.19 19.88 1.33
C ARG A 191 -9.02 20.09 2.83
N ASP A 192 -10.13 20.39 3.49
CA ASP A 192 -10.17 20.71 4.91
C ASP A 192 -10.73 19.53 5.73
N ALA A 193 -11.23 18.47 5.07
CA ALA A 193 -11.78 17.25 5.67
C ALA A 193 -10.69 16.29 6.18
N ARG A 194 -9.77 16.78 7.02
CA ARG A 194 -8.75 15.96 7.71
C ARG A 194 -9.04 15.88 9.19
N GLU A 195 -8.76 14.75 9.82
CA GLU A 195 -8.95 14.55 11.27
C GLU A 195 -8.39 15.70 12.13
N GLU A 196 -7.17 16.18 11.84
CA GLU A 196 -6.53 17.32 12.51
C GLU A 196 -7.30 18.65 12.42
N HIS A 197 -8.30 18.73 11.54
CA HIS A 197 -9.21 19.85 11.36
C HIS A 197 -10.67 19.49 11.66
N GLY A 198 -10.90 18.36 12.34
CA GLY A 198 -12.22 17.84 12.65
C GLY A 198 -12.88 17.05 11.51
N GLY A 199 -12.10 16.69 10.49
CA GLY A 199 -12.48 15.85 9.36
C GLY A 199 -12.70 14.38 9.73
N PRO A 200 -13.20 13.57 8.78
CA PRO A 200 -13.69 12.22 9.06
C PRO A 200 -12.57 11.19 9.27
N MET A 201 -11.35 11.45 8.79
CA MET A 201 -10.24 10.51 8.89
C MET A 201 -8.87 11.16 8.66
N SER A 202 -7.80 10.46 9.03
CA SER A 202 -6.41 10.86 8.81
C SER A 202 -5.94 10.53 7.38
N VAL A 203 -4.80 11.10 6.96
CA VAL A 203 -4.12 10.71 5.71
C VAL A 203 -3.77 9.22 5.71
N MET A 204 -3.34 8.69 6.86
CA MET A 204 -2.92 7.30 7.01
C MET A 204 -4.08 6.30 6.80
N GLU A 205 -5.30 6.71 7.13
CA GLU A 205 -6.52 5.91 6.94
C GLU A 205 -7.22 6.18 5.59
N TRP A 206 -6.88 7.27 4.90
CA TRP A 206 -7.53 7.63 3.63
C TRP A 206 -6.80 7.00 2.44
N THR A 207 -5.49 7.24 2.32
CA THR A 207 -4.67 6.75 1.21
C THR A 207 -3.39 6.09 1.67
N GLY A 208 -3.00 6.33 2.91
CA GLY A 208 -1.73 5.90 3.44
C GLY A 208 -1.67 4.44 3.93
N PRO A 209 -0.77 4.14 4.87
CA PRO A 209 -0.38 2.77 5.16
C PRO A 209 -1.47 1.92 5.80
N GLY A 210 -2.49 2.52 6.42
CA GLY A 210 -3.64 1.77 6.95
C GLY A 210 -4.40 1.05 5.85
N VAL A 211 -4.69 1.75 4.75
CA VAL A 211 -5.38 1.19 3.58
C VAL A 211 -4.58 0.08 2.93
N PHE A 212 -3.28 0.30 2.74
CA PHE A 212 -2.41 -0.68 2.10
C PHE A 212 -2.19 -1.92 2.96
N THR A 213 -1.96 -1.72 4.27
CA THR A 213 -1.86 -2.82 5.24
C THR A 213 -3.11 -3.68 5.19
N ASP A 214 -4.30 -3.08 5.25
CA ASP A 214 -5.54 -3.86 5.21
C ASP A 214 -5.70 -4.63 3.91
N SER A 215 -5.24 -4.07 2.79
CA SER A 215 -5.30 -4.74 1.49
C SER A 215 -4.40 -5.97 1.45
N VAL A 216 -3.14 -5.84 1.89
CA VAL A 216 -2.20 -6.96 2.01
C VAL A 216 -2.76 -8.03 2.95
N MET A 217 -3.22 -7.64 4.15
CA MET A 217 -3.76 -8.59 5.12
C MET A 217 -5.01 -9.29 4.60
N SER A 218 -5.91 -8.58 3.91
CA SER A 218 -7.11 -9.18 3.32
C SER A 218 -6.74 -10.23 2.28
N TYR A 219 -5.80 -9.93 1.39
CA TYR A 219 -5.31 -10.88 0.39
C TYR A 219 -4.73 -12.14 1.03
N LEU A 220 -3.83 -11.97 2.02
CA LEU A 220 -3.19 -13.09 2.72
C LEU A 220 -4.20 -13.93 3.51
N THR A 221 -5.11 -13.29 4.24
CA THR A 221 -6.14 -13.98 5.03
C THR A 221 -7.06 -14.79 4.10
N TRP A 222 -7.50 -14.20 2.98
CA TRP A 222 -8.45 -14.85 2.09
C TRP A 222 -7.81 -15.98 1.29
N GLY A 223 -6.59 -15.77 0.79
CA GLY A 223 -5.88 -16.77 0.01
C GLY A 223 -5.38 -17.97 0.84
N THR A 224 -5.30 -17.84 2.16
CA THR A 224 -4.92 -18.95 3.06
C THR A 224 -6.11 -19.59 3.80
N GLY A 225 -7.29 -18.96 3.78
CA GLY A 225 -8.45 -19.38 4.56
C GLY A 225 -9.50 -20.21 3.83
N CYS A 226 -9.30 -20.57 2.55
CA CYS A 226 -10.38 -21.09 1.70
C CYS A 226 -10.15 -22.53 1.20
N GLU A 227 -10.53 -23.52 2.02
CA GLU A 227 -11.10 -24.83 1.66
C GLU A 227 -11.81 -25.45 2.90
N GLY A 228 -12.78 -24.73 3.47
CA GLY A 228 -13.60 -25.25 4.58
C GLY A 228 -12.90 -25.37 5.95
N GLN A 229 -11.64 -24.95 6.06
CA GLN A 229 -10.85 -24.93 7.31
C GLN A 229 -10.42 -23.50 7.66
N CYS A 230 -11.35 -22.62 8.04
CA CYS A 230 -11.02 -21.25 8.45
C CYS A 230 -10.16 -21.18 9.74
N GLU A 231 -9.94 -22.30 10.44
CA GLU A 231 -9.09 -22.37 11.63
C GLU A 231 -7.60 -22.18 11.32
N SER A 232 -7.18 -22.31 10.05
CA SER A 232 -5.78 -22.13 9.60
C SER A 232 -5.53 -20.84 8.81
N ALA A 233 -6.52 -19.94 8.71
CA ALA A 233 -6.37 -18.70 7.95
C ALA A 233 -5.27 -17.81 8.55
N PHE A 234 -4.45 -17.22 7.67
CA PHE A 234 -3.41 -16.30 8.06
C PHE A 234 -3.98 -15.07 8.76
N VAL A 235 -3.34 -14.67 9.85
CA VAL A 235 -3.71 -13.48 10.62
C VAL A 235 -2.46 -12.63 10.87
N TRP A 236 -2.63 -11.31 10.94
CA TRP A 236 -1.53 -10.37 11.14
C TRP A 236 -0.57 -10.72 12.31
N PRO A 237 -1.01 -11.31 13.46
CA PRO A 237 -0.09 -11.66 14.54
C PRO A 237 1.03 -12.62 14.13
N LEU A 238 0.86 -13.35 13.03
CA LEU A 238 1.85 -14.27 12.48
C LEU A 238 3.08 -13.55 11.88
N LEU A 239 2.96 -12.25 11.59
CA LEU A 239 4.08 -11.41 11.16
C LEU A 239 4.79 -10.70 12.31
N ARG A 240 4.36 -10.90 13.56
CA ARG A 240 5.07 -10.31 14.71
C ARG A 240 6.45 -10.90 14.89
N GLY A 241 7.42 -10.03 15.16
CA GLY A 241 8.80 -10.44 15.43
C GLY A 241 9.46 -11.14 14.23
N VAL A 242 9.00 -10.91 13.01
CA VAL A 242 9.63 -11.48 11.81
C VAL A 242 11.03 -10.88 11.65
N GLU A 243 12.06 -11.75 11.71
CA GLU A 243 13.47 -11.38 11.56
C GLU A 243 14.05 -11.73 10.19
N ARG A 244 13.38 -12.59 9.44
CA ARG A 244 13.79 -13.07 8.12
C ARG A 244 12.64 -12.89 7.13
N PRO A 245 12.90 -12.69 5.83
CA PRO A 245 11.81 -12.64 4.86
C PRO A 245 10.92 -13.88 4.98
N VAL A 246 9.61 -13.67 4.93
CA VAL A 246 8.61 -14.75 4.95
C VAL A 246 7.83 -14.66 3.65
N ARG A 247 7.56 -15.80 3.03
CA ARG A 247 6.72 -15.87 1.83
C ARG A 247 5.43 -16.62 2.14
N LEU A 248 4.33 -15.99 1.74
CA LEU A 248 2.96 -16.47 1.86
C LEU A 248 2.27 -16.25 0.52
N LEU A 249 1.77 -17.33 -0.09
CA LEU A 249 1.26 -17.26 -1.47
C LEU A 249 2.35 -16.65 -2.39
N ASP A 250 1.95 -15.75 -3.28
CA ASP A 250 2.83 -14.94 -4.12
C ASP A 250 3.30 -13.63 -3.43
N VAL A 251 3.19 -13.51 -2.10
CA VAL A 251 3.63 -12.32 -1.36
C VAL A 251 4.85 -12.64 -0.50
N THR A 252 5.91 -11.86 -0.68
CA THR A 252 7.07 -11.86 0.22
C THR A 252 7.03 -10.66 1.14
N VAL A 253 7.03 -10.93 2.44
CA VAL A 253 7.06 -9.94 3.52
C VAL A 253 8.48 -9.87 4.08
N LEU A 254 9.12 -8.71 3.94
CA LEU A 254 10.42 -8.40 4.51
C LEU A 254 10.28 -7.96 5.97
N PRO A 255 11.24 -8.29 6.85
CA PRO A 255 11.23 -7.85 8.24
C PRO A 255 11.37 -6.32 8.34
N VAL A 256 11.10 -5.75 9.52
CA VAL A 256 11.27 -4.30 9.77
C VAL A 256 12.65 -3.79 9.38
N THR A 257 13.70 -4.57 9.66
CA THR A 257 15.09 -4.24 9.26
C THR A 257 15.33 -4.25 7.75
N GLY A 258 14.43 -4.83 6.96
CA GLY A 258 14.48 -4.83 5.50
C GLY A 258 13.72 -3.67 4.85
N ALA A 259 12.91 -2.93 5.62
CA ALA A 259 12.03 -1.88 5.15
C ALA A 259 12.40 -0.47 5.67
N LEU A 260 13.34 -0.41 6.62
CA LEU A 260 13.92 0.83 7.12
C LEU A 260 15.07 1.30 6.18
N PRO A 261 15.12 2.60 5.84
CA PRO A 261 16.21 3.19 5.06
C PRO A 261 17.55 3.11 5.79
#